data_AF-A0A7X6STB3-F1
#
_entry.id   AF-A0A7X6STB3-F1
#
_cell.length_a   1.000
_cell.length_b   1.000
_cell.length_c   1.000
_cell.angle_alpha   90.00
_cell.angle_beta   90.00
_cell.angle_gamma   90.00
#
_symmetry.space_group_name_H-M   'P 1'
#
loop_
_entity.id
_entity.type
_entity.pdbx_description
1 polymer ?
#
loop_
_entity_poly.entity_id
_entity_poly.type
_entity_poly.pdbx_seq_one_letter_code
_entity_poly.pdbx_strand_id
1 'polypeptide(L)' 'MYLSLNDVSISIDRVAQRVSQGGHDIPEPVIRRRFKAGLELLHSDYKYAVDEWLLFNNSTEDIVLLKEGNNT' A
#
# COMPACT_ATOMS: atom_id res chain seq x y z
N MET A 1 -8.20 -3.42 6.42
CA MET A 1 -8.10 -2.41 5.34
C MET A 1 -6.69 -2.41 4.77
N TYR A 2 -6.53 -2.33 3.44
CA TYR A 2 -5.27 -2.25 2.72
C TYR A 2 -5.28 -1.07 1.73
N LEU A 3 -4.19 -0.30 1.67
CA LEU A 3 -4.04 0.82 0.74
C LEU A 3 -3.02 0.44 -0.34
N SER A 4 -3.49 0.36 -1.57
CA SER A 4 -2.67 0.13 -2.76
C SER A 4 -2.39 1.43 -3.50
N LEU A 5 -1.31 1.43 -4.29
CA LEU A 5 -1.01 2.47 -5.27
C LEU A 5 -0.86 1.81 -6.63
N ASN A 6 -1.14 2.55 -7.70
CA ASN A 6 -1.03 2.10 -9.08
C ASN A 6 0.43 1.91 -9.49
N ASP A 7 1.36 2.66 -8.88
CA ASP A 7 2.77 2.62 -9.21
C ASP A 7 3.65 2.83 -7.97
N VAL A 8 4.82 2.22 -7.97
CA VAL A 8 5.82 2.30 -6.89
C VAL A 8 6.47 3.68 -6.79
N SER A 9 6.58 4.40 -7.90
CA SER A 9 7.08 5.79 -7.95
C SER A 9 6.33 6.69 -6.97
N ILE A 10 5.01 6.52 -6.82
CA ILE A 10 4.21 7.30 -5.87
C ILE A 10 4.69 7.08 -4.43
N SER A 11 5.07 5.86 -4.04
CA SER A 11 5.66 5.61 -2.72
C SER A 11 7.04 6.22 -2.58
N ILE A 12 7.86 6.17 -3.63
CA ILE A 12 9.21 6.75 -3.65
C ILE A 12 9.11 8.27 -3.47
N ASP A 13 8.24 8.93 -4.23
CA ASP A 13 8.01 10.37 -4.18
C ASP A 13 7.47 10.81 -2.82
N ARG A 14 6.54 10.05 -2.24
CA ARG A 14 6.02 10.32 -0.88
C ARG A 14 7.10 10.17 0.20
N VAL A 15 8.01 9.20 0.07
CA VAL A 15 9.16 9.08 0.99
C VAL A 15 10.11 10.25 0.81
N ALA A 16 10.45 10.62 -0.42
CA ALA A 16 11.32 11.76 -0.72
C ALA A 16 10.74 13.08 -0.18
N GLN A 17 9.45 13.31 -0.37
CA GLN A 17 8.73 14.47 0.17
C GLN A 17 8.75 14.49 1.71
N ARG A 18 8.54 13.34 2.36
CA ARG A 18 8.64 13.25 3.81
C ARG A 18 10.06 13.56 4.31
N VAL A 19 11.09 13.06 3.62
CA VAL A 19 12.49 13.30 3.97
C VAL A 19 12.85 14.78 3.82
N SER A 20 12.38 15.46 2.77
CA SER A 20 12.61 16.90 2.60
C SER A 20 11.95 17.75 3.71
N GLN A 21 10.92 17.22 4.37
CA GLN A 21 10.26 17.81 5.54
C GLN A 21 10.88 17.37 6.88
N GLY A 22 12.02 16.68 6.86
CA GLY A 22 12.76 16.24 8.06
C GLY A 22 12.36 14.88 8.62
N GLY A 23 11.57 14.08 7.89
CA GLY A 23 11.19 12.73 8.31
C GLY A 23 12.23 11.64 7.99
N HIS A 24 11.96 10.41 8.43
CA HIS A 24 12.85 9.26 8.24
C HIS A 24 12.93 8.81 6.77
N ASP A 25 14.13 8.48 6.30
CA ASP A 25 14.35 7.91 4.97
C ASP A 25 14.13 6.40 4.93
N ILE A 26 13.67 5.89 3.80
CA ILE A 26 13.61 4.46 3.51
C ILE A 26 14.28 4.26 2.16
N PRO A 27 15.36 3.44 2.07
CA PRO A 27 16.04 3.22 0.80
C PRO A 27 15.11 2.71 -0.29
N GLU A 28 15.23 3.25 -1.50
CA GLU A 28 14.39 2.87 -2.65
C GLU A 28 14.29 1.36 -2.91
N PRO A 29 15.38 0.56 -2.82
CA PRO A 29 15.27 -0.90 -2.98
C PRO A 29 14.34 -1.56 -1.95
N VAL A 30 14.29 -1.01 -0.73
CA VAL A 30 13.39 -1.49 0.32
C VAL A 30 11.94 -1.12 -0.01
N ILE A 31 11.70 0.10 -0.51
CA ILE A 31 10.37 0.54 -0.97
C ILE A 31 9.87 -0.40 -2.07
N ARG A 32 10.67 -0.63 -3.12
CA ARG A 32 10.30 -1.50 -4.25
C ARG A 32 10.00 -2.93 -3.82
N ARG A 33 10.84 -3.51 -2.97
CA ARG A 33 10.63 -4.86 -2.43
C ARG A 33 9.31 -4.94 -1.64
N ARG A 34 9.06 -3.97 -0.75
CA ARG A 34 7.85 -3.96 0.09
C ARG A 34 6.58 -3.69 -0.71
N PHE A 35 6.65 -2.82 -1.72
CA PHE A 35 5.53 -2.52 -2.61
C PHE A 35 4.97 -3.80 -3.26
N LYS A 36 5.86 -4.61 -3.84
CA LYS A 36 5.50 -5.89 -4.44
C LYS A 36 5.01 -6.89 -3.39
N ALA A 37 5.80 -7.13 -2.34
CA ALA A 37 5.50 -8.13 -1.33
C ALA A 37 4.18 -7.88 -0.59
N GLY A 38 3.84 -6.61 -0.32
CA GLY A 38 2.59 -6.26 0.35
C GLY A 38 1.35 -6.67 -0.44
N LEU A 39 1.36 -6.46 -1.76
CA LEU A 39 0.22 -6.82 -2.61
C LEU A 39 0.11 -8.34 -2.80
N GLU A 40 1.25 -9.02 -2.92
CA GLU A 40 1.29 -10.49 -2.96
C GLU A 40 0.69 -11.07 -1.67
N LEU A 41 1.15 -10.60 -0.50
CA LEU A 41 0.65 -11.04 0.82
C LEU A 41 -0.83 -10.71 1.03
N LEU A 42 -1.32 -9.58 0.51
CA LEU A 42 -2.75 -9.27 0.54
C LEU A 42 -3.55 -10.36 -0.18
N HIS A 43 -3.08 -10.79 -1.35
CA HIS A 43 -3.80 -11.74 -2.19
C HIS A 43 -3.63 -13.20 -1.76
N SER A 44 -2.53 -13.55 -1.10
CA SER A 44 -2.27 -14.92 -0.61
C SER A 44 -2.77 -15.16 0.81
N ASP A 45 -2.60 -14.20 1.72
CA ASP A 45 -2.70 -14.47 3.17
C ASP A 45 -3.65 -13.50 3.87
N TYR A 46 -3.37 -12.19 3.82
CA TYR A 46 -3.97 -11.22 4.72
C TYR A 46 -5.49 -11.16 4.60
N LYS A 47 -6.02 -11.15 3.37
CA LYS A 47 -7.46 -11.03 3.16
C LYS A 47 -8.23 -12.27 3.63
N TYR A 48 -7.59 -13.42 3.80
CA TYR A 48 -8.21 -14.66 4.27
C TYR A 48 -8.08 -14.85 5.78
N ALA A 49 -7.18 -14.12 6.43
CA ALA A 49 -6.89 -14.24 7.85
C ALA A 49 -7.77 -13.33 8.74
N VAL A 50 -8.75 -12.64 8.16
CA VAL A 50 -9.62 -11.66 8.83
C VAL A 50 -11.07 -11.89 8.44
N ASP A 51 -12.01 -11.49 9.29
CA ASP A 51 -13.45 -11.63 8.99
C ASP A 51 -13.88 -10.67 7.87
N GLU A 52 -13.34 -9.45 7.86
CA GLU A 52 -13.66 -8.42 6.86
C GLU A 52 -12.42 -7.73 6.33
N TRP A 53 -12.39 -7.45 5.03
CA TRP A 53 -11.30 -6.72 4.39
C TRP A 53 -11.78 -5.71 3.35
N LEU A 54 -11.01 -4.63 3.23
CA LEU A 54 -11.22 -3.54 2.27
C LEU A 54 -9.91 -3.26 1.55
N LEU A 55 -9.96 -3.07 0.24
CA LEU A 55 -8.84 -2.67 -0.62
C LEU A 55 -9.16 -1.33 -1.27
N PHE A 56 -8.33 -0.33 -1.00
CA PHE A 56 -8.45 1.00 -1.58
C PHE A 56 -7.30 1.31 -2.54
N ASN A 57 -7.60 2.16 -3.53
CA ASN A 57 -6.60 2.91 -4.28
C ASN A 57 -6.34 4.24 -3.58
N ASN A 58 -5.07 4.53 -3.27
CA ASN A 58 -4.63 5.78 -2.65
C ASN A 58 -3.56 6.48 -3.52
N SER A 59 -3.65 6.31 -4.85
CA SER A 59 -2.70 6.90 -5.80
C SER A 59 -2.93 8.38 -6.03
N THR A 60 -4.17 8.83 -5.87
CA THR A 60 -4.63 10.20 -6.06
C THR A 60 -4.98 10.83 -4.72
N GLU A 61 -5.45 12.07 -4.74
CA GLU A 61 -5.97 12.76 -3.55
C GLU A 61 -7.24 12.07 -3.02
N ASP A 62 -8.12 11.66 -3.93
CA ASP A 62 -9.28 10.85 -3.59
C ASP A 62 -8.88 9.40 -3.34
N ILE A 63 -9.32 8.87 -2.19
CA ILE A 63 -9.20 7.46 -1.84
C ILE A 63 -10.41 6.72 -2.40
N VAL A 64 -10.17 5.74 -3.28
CA VAL A 64 -11.23 5.00 -3.98
C VAL A 64 -11.29 3.57 -3.47
N LEU A 65 -12.47 3.11 -3.03
CA LEU A 65 -12.68 1.69 -2.71
C LEU A 65 -12.64 0.88 -4.01
N LEU A 66 -11.73 -0.10 -4.08
CA LEU A 66 -11.61 -0.98 -5.23
C LEU A 66 -12.37 -2.29 -5.02
N LYS A 67 -12.21 -2.89 -3.83
CA LYS A 67 -12.81 -4.17 -3.47
C LYS A 67 -13.02 -4.27 -1.97
N GLU A 68 -13.98 -5.09 -1.59
CA GLU A 68 -14.23 -5.52 -0.22
C GLU A 68 -14.61 -6.99 -0.19
N GLY A 69 -14.56 -7.59 1.00
CA GLY A 69 -15.02 -8.96 1.21
C GLY A 69 -15.21 -9.29 2.68
N ASN A 70 -16.03 -10.31 2.93
CA ASN A 70 -16.28 -10.91 4.23
C ASN A 70 -16.02 -12.44 4.12
N ASN A 71 -15.35 -13.02 5.11
CA ASN A 71 -14.99 -14.45 5.15
C ASN A 71 -15.82 -15.26 6.18
N THR A 72 -16.81 -14.64 6.81
CA THR A 72 -17.72 -15.25 7.78
C THR A 72 -18.82 -16.06 7.09
#